data_AF-A0A0H5QLD8-F1
#
_entry.id   AF-A0A0H5QLD8-F1
#
_cell.length_a   1.000
_cell.length_b   1.000
_cell.length_c   1.000
_cell.angle_alpha   90.00
_cell.angle_beta   90.00
_cell.angle_gamma   90.00
#
_symmetry.space_group_name_H-M   'P 1'
#
loop_
_entity.id
_entity.type
_entity.pdbx_description
1 polymer ?
#
loop_
_entity_poly.entity_id
_entity_poly.type
_entity_poly.pdbx_seq_one_letter_code
_entity_poly.pdbx_strand_id
1 'polypeptide(L)'
;ELDNIISDVSQSAMTKVMALSWRAAIFKALSQREKALEDLNDAIELTENPPFEVIINRGIIFSELGRVNESLFDMNRAIQMDAKGITGLINRSFVHFQHHDLDSSADDLLAALEKDPSQHSLRV
;
A
#
# COMPACT_ATOMS: atom_id res chain seq x y z
N GLU A 1 -0.54 21.70 -15.50
CA GLU A 1 -0.62 21.47 -14.05
C GLU A 1 -1.09 20.04 -13.80
N LEU A 2 -0.67 19.40 -12.70
CA LEU A 2 -1.06 18.02 -12.35
C LEU A 2 -2.58 17.84 -12.21
N ASP A 3 -3.30 18.95 -12.03
CA ASP A 3 -4.76 19.01 -11.93
C ASP A 3 -5.46 18.61 -13.25
N ASN A 4 -4.79 18.78 -14.40
CA ASN A 4 -5.36 18.49 -15.72
C ASN A 4 -5.16 17.03 -16.17
N ILE A 5 -4.43 16.19 -15.42
CA ILE A 5 -4.25 14.77 -15.76
C ILE A 5 -5.60 14.02 -15.69
N ILE A 6 -6.54 14.53 -14.89
CA ILE A 6 -7.84 13.88 -14.65
C ILE A 6 -8.94 14.41 -15.58
N SER A 7 -8.73 15.58 -16.22
CA SER A 7 -9.80 16.28 -16.95
C SER A 7 -10.12 15.70 -18.34
N ASP A 8 -9.29 14.81 -18.89
CA ASP A 8 -9.44 14.28 -20.26
C ASP A 8 -9.64 12.76 -20.33
N VAL A 9 -10.33 12.19 -19.34
CA VAL A 9 -10.52 10.73 -19.25
C VAL A 9 -11.95 10.35 -19.62
N SER A 10 -12.18 10.16 -20.92
CA SER A 10 -13.38 9.53 -21.50
C SER A 10 -13.46 8.01 -21.25
N GLN A 11 -12.97 7.51 -20.11
CA GLN A 11 -12.74 6.08 -19.84
C GLN A 11 -13.18 5.66 -18.43
N SER A 12 -13.46 4.35 -18.29
CA SER A 12 -14.06 3.66 -17.13
C SER A 12 -13.53 4.09 -15.75
N ALA A 13 -14.32 3.84 -14.68
CA ALA A 13 -13.93 4.10 -13.30
C ALA A 13 -12.49 3.63 -12.98
N MET A 14 -12.08 2.48 -13.52
CA MET A 14 -10.72 1.95 -13.36
C MET A 14 -9.61 2.82 -13.97
N THR A 15 -9.88 3.50 -15.09
CA THR A 15 -8.91 4.43 -15.68
C THR A 15 -8.71 5.65 -14.78
N LYS A 16 -9.79 6.15 -14.16
CA LYS A 16 -9.72 7.25 -13.19
C LYS A 16 -8.97 6.83 -11.92
N VAL A 17 -9.23 5.62 -11.41
CA VAL A 17 -8.47 5.01 -10.30
C VAL A 17 -6.97 5.00 -10.61
N MET A 18 -6.59 4.59 -11.82
CA MET A 18 -5.18 4.56 -12.19
C MET A 18 -4.55 5.95 -12.30
N ALA A 19 -5.26 6.91 -12.91
CA ALA A 19 -4.78 8.28 -13.03
C ALA A 19 -4.52 8.92 -11.65
N LEU A 20 -5.45 8.73 -10.70
CA LEU A 20 -5.31 9.17 -9.32
C LEU A 20 -4.12 8.51 -8.62
N SER A 21 -3.96 7.18 -8.78
CA SER A 21 -2.81 6.45 -8.21
C SER A 21 -1.46 6.98 -8.72
N TRP A 22 -1.35 7.25 -10.02
CA TRP A 22 -0.14 7.85 -10.60
C TRP A 22 0.11 9.26 -10.10
N ARG A 23 -0.93 10.08 -9.98
CA ARG A 23 -0.80 11.45 -9.46
C ARG A 23 -0.41 11.46 -7.98
N ALA A 24 -0.95 10.54 -7.18
CA ALA A 24 -0.53 10.33 -5.80
C ALA A 24 0.96 9.97 -5.69
N ALA A 25 1.47 9.09 -6.56
CA ALA A 25 2.89 8.75 -6.59
C ALA A 25 3.77 9.97 -6.91
N ILE A 26 3.32 10.85 -7.81
CA ILE A 26 4.00 12.12 -8.11
C ILE A 26 3.97 13.05 -6.89
N PHE A 27 2.82 13.22 -6.23
CA PHE A 27 2.72 14.04 -5.02
C PHE A 27 3.59 13.51 -3.88
N LYS A 28 3.65 12.19 -3.68
CA LYS A 28 4.58 11.55 -2.74
C LYS A 28 6.03 11.89 -3.07
N ALA A 29 6.45 11.79 -4.34
CA ALA A 29 7.80 12.15 -4.77
C ALA A 29 8.12 13.64 -4.55
N LEU A 30 7.11 14.50 -4.63
CA LEU A 30 7.20 15.94 -4.32
C LEU A 30 7.07 16.24 -2.81
N SER A 31 7.08 15.23 -1.94
CA SER A 31 6.85 15.34 -0.49
C SER A 31 5.49 15.94 -0.09
N GLN A 32 4.53 16.01 -1.01
CA GLN A 32 3.15 16.47 -0.77
C GLN A 32 2.27 15.29 -0.35
N ARG A 33 2.58 14.70 0.81
CA ARG A 33 1.98 13.43 1.28
C ARG A 33 0.48 13.52 1.50
N GLU A 34 -0.03 14.62 2.00
CA GLU A 34 -1.45 14.83 2.26
C GLU A 34 -2.26 14.83 0.96
N LYS A 35 -1.75 15.47 -0.11
CA LYS A 35 -2.39 15.43 -1.44
C LYS A 35 -2.32 14.04 -2.06
N ALA A 36 -1.23 13.33 -1.84
CA ALA A 36 -1.13 11.94 -2.28
C ALA A 36 -2.17 11.05 -1.58
N LEU A 37 -2.46 11.28 -0.30
CA LEU A 37 -3.52 10.57 0.42
C LEU A 37 -4.92 10.93 -0.10
N GLU A 38 -5.17 12.20 -0.43
CA GLU A 38 -6.42 12.64 -1.05
C GLU A 38 -6.68 11.87 -2.35
N ASP A 39 -5.70 11.84 -3.25
CA ASP A 39 -5.81 11.09 -4.52
C ASP A 39 -6.04 9.58 -4.31
N LEU A 40 -5.36 8.97 -3.33
CA LEU A 40 -5.53 7.54 -3.05
C LEU A 40 -6.88 7.23 -2.39
N ASN A 41 -7.42 8.13 -1.58
CA ASN A 41 -8.76 7.99 -1.02
C ASN A 41 -9.81 8.07 -2.11
N ASP A 42 -9.74 9.07 -2.98
CA ASP A 42 -10.62 9.20 -4.16
C ASP A 42 -10.54 7.95 -5.04
N ALA A 43 -9.33 7.40 -5.25
CA ALA A 43 -9.15 6.18 -6.03
C ALA A 43 -9.84 4.96 -5.38
N ILE A 44 -9.83 4.87 -4.05
CA ILE A 44 -10.49 3.78 -3.31
C ILE A 44 -12.01 3.93 -3.34
N GLU A 45 -12.54 5.16 -3.30
CA GLU A 45 -14.00 5.41 -3.32
C GLU A 45 -14.64 5.12 -4.69
N LEU A 46 -13.86 5.14 -5.77
CA LEU A 46 -14.35 4.89 -7.13
C LEU A 46 -14.58 3.41 -7.47
N THR A 47 -14.21 2.47 -6.60
CA THR A 47 -14.34 1.04 -6.85
C THR A 47 -14.55 0.24 -5.59
N GLU A 48 -15.42 -0.78 -5.66
CA GLU A 48 -15.60 -1.74 -4.56
C GLU A 48 -14.36 -2.61 -4.34
N ASN A 49 -13.55 -2.79 -5.39
CA ASN A 49 -12.34 -3.61 -5.40
C ASN A 49 -11.15 -2.75 -5.82
N PRO A 50 -10.59 -1.92 -4.92
CA PRO A 50 -9.42 -1.11 -5.24
C PRO A 50 -8.21 -2.00 -5.58
N PRO A 51 -7.36 -1.58 -6.53
CA PRO A 51 -6.12 -2.27 -6.82
C PRO A 51 -5.24 -2.41 -5.58
N PHE A 52 -4.54 -3.53 -5.51
CA PHE A 52 -3.61 -3.83 -4.41
C PHE A 52 -2.59 -2.71 -4.19
N GLU A 53 -2.03 -2.17 -5.27
CA GLU A 53 -1.02 -1.11 -5.24
C GLU A 53 -1.55 0.19 -4.64
N VAL A 54 -2.83 0.51 -4.81
CA VAL A 54 -3.45 1.72 -4.23
C VAL A 54 -3.47 1.61 -2.71
N ILE A 55 -3.83 0.43 -2.17
CA ILE A 55 -3.86 0.17 -0.73
C ILE A 55 -2.45 0.22 -0.13
N ILE A 56 -1.48 -0.43 -0.77
CA ILE A 56 -0.08 -0.41 -0.31
C ILE A 56 0.49 1.01 -0.31
N ASN A 57 0.31 1.76 -1.39
CA ASN A 57 0.84 3.12 -1.49
C ASN A 57 0.24 4.03 -0.42
N ARG A 58 -1.04 3.88 -0.10
CA ARG A 58 -1.70 4.68 0.94
C ARG A 58 -1.14 4.35 2.32
N GLY A 59 -0.98 3.07 2.63
CA GLY A 59 -0.38 2.64 3.90
C GLY A 59 1.06 3.10 4.06
N ILE A 60 1.89 3.03 3.01
CA ILE A 60 3.26 3.57 3.03
C ILE A 60 3.25 5.07 3.35
N ILE A 61 2.36 5.85 2.73
CA ILE A 61 2.29 7.30 2.99
C ILE A 61 1.80 7.58 4.42
N PHE A 62 0.84 6.80 4.95
CA PHE A 62 0.45 6.91 6.35
C PHE A 62 1.63 6.65 7.30
N SER A 63 2.44 5.62 7.04
CA SER A 63 3.66 5.32 7.80
C SER A 63 4.65 6.49 7.77
N GLU A 64 4.92 7.06 6.58
CA GLU A 64 5.81 8.22 6.44
C GLU A 64 5.32 9.47 7.17
N LEU A 65 4.01 9.57 7.43
CA LEU A 65 3.39 10.65 8.21
C LEU A 65 3.29 10.34 9.72
N GLY A 66 3.76 9.17 10.17
CA GLY A 66 3.61 8.73 11.56
C GLY A 66 2.19 8.26 11.93
N ARG A 67 1.31 8.08 10.93
CA ARG A 67 -0.07 7.59 11.08
C ARG A 67 -0.08 6.07 11.08
N VAL A 68 0.55 5.49 12.09
CA VAL A 68 0.89 4.06 12.15
C VAL A 68 -0.35 3.18 12.10
N ASN A 69 -1.42 3.54 12.82
CA ASN A 69 -2.64 2.72 12.87
C ASN A 69 -3.33 2.62 11.51
N GLU A 70 -3.44 3.73 10.77
CA GLU A 70 -4.01 3.74 9.43
C GLU A 70 -3.13 2.97 8.43
N SER A 71 -1.81 3.07 8.57
CA SER A 71 -0.88 2.25 7.80
C SER A 71 -1.10 0.75 8.04
N LEU A 72 -1.13 0.33 9.31
CA LEU A 72 -1.33 -1.07 9.69
C LEU A 72 -2.70 -1.59 9.22
N PHE A 73 -3.73 -0.75 9.25
CA PHE A 73 -5.04 -1.09 8.69
C PHE A 73 -4.96 -1.42 7.19
N ASP A 74 -4.29 -0.58 6.40
CA ASP A 74 -4.10 -0.81 4.97
C ASP A 74 -3.22 -2.05 4.70
N MET A 75 -2.19 -2.28 5.50
CA MET A 75 -1.36 -3.47 5.38
C MET A 75 -2.13 -4.76 5.71
N ASN A 76 -3.01 -4.73 6.71
CA ASN A 76 -3.90 -5.85 7.02
C ASN A 76 -4.85 -6.15 5.86
N ARG A 77 -5.39 -5.11 5.22
CA ARG A 77 -6.19 -5.27 4.01
C ARG A 77 -5.36 -5.88 2.87
N ALA A 78 -4.14 -5.41 2.64
CA ALA A 78 -3.25 -5.96 1.63
C ALA A 78 -2.92 -7.45 1.87
N ILE A 79 -2.71 -7.87 3.11
CA ILE A 79 -2.51 -9.28 3.49
C ILE A 79 -3.72 -10.14 3.09
N GLN A 80 -4.94 -9.60 3.19
CA GLN A 80 -6.18 -10.31 2.81
C GLN A 80 -6.41 -10.36 1.29
N MET A 81 -5.81 -9.45 0.53
CA MET A 81 -5.99 -9.35 -0.93
C MET A 81 -5.09 -10.31 -1.72
N ASP A 82 -3.90 -10.63 -1.20
CA ASP A 82 -2.98 -11.59 -1.81
C ASP A 82 -3.22 -13.01 -1.27
N ALA A 83 -3.25 -14.00 -2.16
CA ALA A 83 -3.49 -15.40 -1.82
C ALA A 83 -2.52 -15.96 -0.76
N LYS A 84 -1.30 -15.42 -0.70
CA LYS A 84 -0.33 -15.76 0.36
C LYS A 84 -0.15 -14.63 1.37
N GLY A 85 -0.56 -13.41 1.04
CA GLY A 85 -0.36 -12.24 1.87
C GLY A 85 1.11 -11.86 2.05
N ILE A 86 2.03 -12.41 1.25
CA ILE A 86 3.49 -12.26 1.46
C ILE A 86 3.87 -10.79 1.31
N THR A 87 3.41 -10.15 0.23
CA THR A 87 3.72 -8.74 -0.01
C THR A 87 3.13 -7.84 1.08
N GLY A 88 1.92 -8.15 1.57
CA GLY A 88 1.31 -7.43 2.70
C GLY A 88 2.10 -7.58 4.00
N LEU A 89 2.57 -8.79 4.31
CA LEU A 89 3.40 -9.06 5.49
C LEU A 89 4.75 -8.33 5.42
N ILE A 90 5.40 -8.31 4.26
CA ILE A 90 6.66 -7.58 4.06
C ILE A 90 6.47 -6.06 4.23
N ASN A 91 5.37 -5.50 3.72
CA ASN A 91 5.14 -4.07 3.90
C ASN A 91 4.71 -3.75 5.35
N ARG A 92 3.96 -4.62 6.03
CA ARG A 92 3.61 -4.44 7.45
C ARG A 92 4.85 -4.53 8.34
N SER A 93 5.77 -5.46 8.08
CA SER A 93 7.03 -5.52 8.80
C SER A 93 7.85 -4.25 8.63
N PHE A 94 7.88 -3.68 7.42
CA PHE A 94 8.54 -2.40 7.18
C PHE A 94 7.91 -1.24 7.97
N VAL A 95 6.58 -1.20 8.12
CA VAL A 95 5.88 -0.22 8.98
C VAL A 95 6.30 -0.39 10.44
N HIS A 96 6.27 -1.62 10.96
CA HIS A 96 6.72 -1.90 12.32
C HIS A 96 8.19 -1.49 12.54
N PHE A 97 9.07 -1.84 11.61
CA PHE A 97 10.49 -1.46 11.63
C PHE A 97 10.68 0.07 11.64
N GLN A 98 10.00 0.80 10.76
CA GLN A 98 10.08 2.27 10.71
C GLN A 98 9.68 2.93 12.03
N HIS A 99 8.79 2.30 12.78
CA HIS A 99 8.27 2.79 14.05
C HIS A 99 8.86 2.06 15.27
N HIS A 100 10.02 1.44 15.10
CA HIS A 100 10.82 0.81 16.16
C HIS A 100 10.18 -0.40 16.85
N ASP A 101 9.16 -1.00 16.26
CA ASP A 101 8.54 -2.25 16.71
C ASP A 101 9.25 -3.43 16.05
N LEU A 102 10.44 -3.76 16.54
CA LEU A 102 11.29 -4.78 15.95
C LEU A 102 10.73 -6.19 16.12
N ASP A 103 9.99 -6.45 17.20
CA ASP A 103 9.41 -7.75 17.50
C ASP A 103 8.31 -8.08 16.49
N SER A 104 7.32 -7.19 16.31
CA SER A 104 6.26 -7.39 15.31
C SER A 104 6.82 -7.43 13.88
N SER A 105 7.86 -6.64 13.60
CA SER A 105 8.56 -6.71 12.31
C SER A 105 9.18 -8.07 12.05
N ALA A 106 9.81 -8.68 13.06
CA ALA A 106 10.42 -10.00 12.93
C ALA A 106 9.36 -11.09 12.73
N ASP A 107 8.26 -11.03 13.49
CA ASP A 107 7.13 -11.95 13.38
C ASP A 107 6.52 -11.95 11.97
N ASP A 108 6.33 -10.77 11.38
CA ASP A 108 5.80 -10.64 10.02
C ASP A 108 6.73 -11.19 8.95
N LEU A 109 8.05 -10.96 9.09
CA LEU A 109 9.04 -11.52 8.16
C LEU A 109 9.10 -13.05 8.27
N LEU A 110 9.05 -13.59 9.48
CA LEU A 110 8.98 -15.04 9.69
C LEU A 110 7.70 -15.62 9.05
N ALA A 111 6.55 -15.01 9.29
CA ALA A 111 5.29 -15.43 8.68
C ALA A 111 5.33 -15.37 7.14
N ALA A 112 6.00 -14.36 6.56
CA ALA A 112 6.18 -14.27 5.11
C ALA A 112 7.06 -15.41 4.57
N LEU A 113 8.15 -15.74 5.26
CA LEU A 113 9.05 -16.82 4.89
C LEU A 113 8.39 -18.19 4.95
N GLU A 114 7.55 -18.44 5.97
CA GLU A 114 6.83 -19.72 6.08
C GLU A 114 5.85 -19.98 4.92
N LYS A 115 5.38 -18.91 4.27
CA LYS A 115 4.46 -18.98 3.13
C LYS A 115 5.17 -19.02 1.78
N ASP A 116 6.48 -18.78 1.74
CA ASP A 116 7.27 -18.87 0.53
C ASP A 116 7.55 -20.34 0.19
N PRO A 117 7.00 -20.88 -0.92
CA PRO A 117 7.21 -22.27 -1.31
C PRO A 117 8.67 -22.59 -1.67
N SER A 118 9.51 -21.58 -1.92
CA SER A 118 10.95 -21.80 -2.17
C SER A 118 11.74 -22.13 -0.90
N GLN A 119 11.24 -21.75 0.27
CA GLN A 119 11.86 -22.01 1.57
C GLN A 119 11.55 -23.41 2.13
N HIS A 120 10.58 -24.14 1.55
CA HIS A 120 10.21 -25.49 2.04
C HIS A 120 11.36 -26.51 1.93
N SER A 121 12.43 -26.20 1.19
CA SER A 121 13.63 -27.03 1.05
C SER A 121 14.73 -26.77 2.08
N LEU A 122 14.59 -25.76 2.96
CA LEU A 122 15.65 -25.33 3.89
C LEU A 122 15.35 -25.57 5.37
N ARG A 123 14.20 -26.15 5.72
CA ARG A 123 13.97 -26.70 7.06
C ARG A 123 14.67 -28.07 7.17
N VAL A 124 15.94 -28.06 7.56
CA VAL A 124 16.73 -29.24 7.97
C VAL A 124 16.72 -29.34 9.50
#